data_AF-A0ABD2X049-F1
#
_entry.id   AF-A0ABD2X049-F1
#
_cell.length_a   1.000
_cell.length_b   1.000
_cell.length_c   1.000
_cell.angle_alpha   90.00
_cell.angle_beta   90.00
_cell.angle_gamma   90.00
#
_symmetry.space_group_name_H-M   'P 1'
#
loop_
_entity.id
_entity.type
_entity.pdbx_description
1 polymer ?
#
loop_
_entity_poly.entity_id
_entity_poly.type
_entity_poly.pdbx_seq_one_letter_code
_entity_poly.pdbx_strand_id
1 'polypeptide(L)'
;MVAGWTDQGERERKREREREERRKIAQQRENIIRLRRNIDWASQESRYVFLRQLDSITRYWQITAAPNLRPIFQPGEIDRLLIDCLSCNYGAHIRLGTEGFIDFVSRDGYRDRPELDAEGRPLVLIRTTAVHEAARLQRYKLVDELLIIYDNYQANYADEQTDYTHFHAACAVESVSVIVQFIRHGVDLNVVWP
;
A
#
# COMPACT_ATOMS: atom_id res chain seq x y z
N MET A 1 48.95 -4.58 20.92
CA MET A 1 48.05 -5.65 20.43
C MET A 1 46.70 -5.60 21.16
N VAL A 2 45.82 -4.64 20.87
CA VAL A 2 44.49 -4.55 21.54
C VAL A 2 43.32 -4.29 20.57
N ALA A 3 43.58 -4.15 19.27
CA ALA A 3 42.55 -3.76 18.29
C ALA A 3 41.61 -4.91 17.81
N GLY A 4 41.88 -6.17 18.16
CA GLY A 4 41.15 -7.32 17.63
C GLY A 4 39.92 -7.78 18.42
N TRP A 5 39.78 -7.37 19.69
CA TRP A 5 38.74 -7.89 20.58
C TRP A 5 37.44 -7.07 20.56
N THR A 6 37.51 -5.80 20.17
CA THR A 6 36.36 -4.89 20.08
C THR A 6 35.51 -5.13 18.83
N ASP A 7 36.13 -5.45 17.68
CA ASP A 7 35.45 -5.70 16.40
C ASP A 7 34.61 -7.00 16.41
N GLN A 8 35.09 -8.04 17.10
CA GLN A 8 34.35 -9.31 17.19
C GLN A 8 33.08 -9.18 18.06
N GLY A 9 33.16 -8.48 19.19
CA GLY A 9 32.01 -8.22 20.07
C GLY A 9 30.95 -7.32 19.43
N GLU A 10 31.35 -6.32 18.64
CA GLU A 10 30.41 -5.48 17.88
C GLU A 10 29.70 -6.26 16.77
N ARG A 11 30.42 -7.13 16.06
CA ARG A 11 29.83 -8.01 15.05
C ARG A 11 28.83 -8.98 15.64
N GLU A 12 29.10 -9.56 16.80
CA GLU A 12 28.18 -10.47 17.49
C GLU A 12 26.91 -9.75 17.96
N ARG A 13 27.04 -8.57 18.59
CA ARG A 13 25.88 -7.74 18.97
C ARG A 13 25.02 -7.33 17.78
N LYS A 14 25.66 -6.98 16.65
CA LYS A 14 24.94 -6.66 15.41
C LYS A 14 24.14 -7.87 14.90
N ARG A 15 24.77 -9.05 14.85
CA ARG A 15 24.12 -10.30 14.43
C ARG A 15 22.95 -10.68 15.34
N GLU A 16 23.08 -10.47 16.64
CA GLU A 16 22.01 -10.75 17.60
C GLU A 16 20.81 -9.82 17.39
N ARG A 17 21.05 -8.51 17.21
CA ARG A 17 20.00 -7.54 16.86
C ARG A 17 19.28 -7.90 15.56
N GLU A 18 20.03 -8.24 14.51
CA GLU A 18 19.46 -8.68 13.23
C GLU A 18 18.62 -9.96 13.37
N ARG A 19 19.04 -10.91 14.22
CA ARG A 19 18.27 -12.14 14.49
C ARG A 19 16.99 -11.84 15.25
N GLU A 20 17.03 -10.95 16.24
CA GLU A 20 15.85 -10.55 17.00
C GLU A 20 14.84 -9.82 16.10
N GLU A 21 15.31 -8.90 15.26
CA GLU A 21 14.49 -8.19 14.29
C GLU A 21 13.82 -9.16 13.29
N ARG A 22 14.57 -10.10 12.72
CA ARG A 22 14.00 -11.15 11.85
C ARG A 22 12.92 -11.98 12.55
N ARG A 23 13.10 -12.31 13.83
CA ARG A 23 12.08 -13.04 14.61
C ARG A 23 10.82 -12.20 14.80
N LYS A 24 10.96 -10.90 15.09
CA LYS A 24 9.82 -9.98 15.21
C LYS A 24 9.05 -9.89 13.89
N ILE A 25 9.74 -9.68 12.77
CA ILE A 25 9.15 -9.64 11.42
C ILE A 25 8.40 -10.95 11.11
N ALA A 26 9.01 -12.10 11.40
CA ALA A 26 8.37 -13.41 11.17
C ALA A 26 7.09 -13.57 12.02
N GLN A 27 7.11 -13.14 13.29
CA GLN A 27 5.93 -13.18 14.15
C GLN A 27 4.82 -12.24 13.66
N GLN A 28 5.19 -11.03 13.22
CA GLN A 28 4.25 -10.08 12.61
C GLN A 28 3.59 -10.68 11.37
N ARG A 29 4.39 -11.30 10.50
CA ARG A 29 3.89 -11.99 9.30
C ARG A 29 2.91 -13.11 9.64
N GLU A 30 3.23 -13.96 10.60
CA GLU A 30 2.34 -15.05 11.02
C GLU A 30 1.02 -14.52 11.59
N ASN A 31 1.04 -13.41 12.35
CA ASN A 31 -0.17 -12.77 12.85
C ASN A 31 -1.08 -12.32 11.69
N ILE A 32 -0.52 -11.69 10.65
CA ILE A 32 -1.30 -11.27 9.47
C ILE A 32 -1.85 -12.48 8.72
N ILE A 33 -1.04 -13.52 8.50
CA ILE A 33 -1.48 -14.76 7.84
C ILE A 33 -2.67 -15.38 8.61
N ARG A 34 -2.58 -15.41 9.94
CA ARG A 34 -3.66 -15.92 10.80
C ARG A 34 -4.94 -15.09 10.68
N LEU A 35 -4.83 -13.76 10.66
CA LEU A 35 -5.99 -12.89 10.46
C LEU A 35 -6.60 -13.08 9.07
N ARG A 36 -5.77 -13.14 8.02
CA ARG A 36 -6.18 -13.32 6.62
C ARG A 36 -7.02 -14.59 6.42
N ARG A 37 -6.70 -15.69 7.11
CA ARG A 37 -7.42 -16.98 6.99
C ARG A 37 -8.90 -16.89 7.40
N ASN A 38 -9.28 -15.89 8.18
CA ASN A 38 -10.66 -15.72 8.66
C ASN A 38 -11.46 -14.74 7.81
N ILE A 39 -10.87 -14.21 6.73
CA ILE A 39 -11.55 -13.27 5.85
C ILE A 39 -12.46 -14.06 4.90
N ASP A 40 -13.76 -13.78 4.98
CA ASP A 40 -14.67 -14.01 3.86
C ASP A 40 -14.53 -12.83 2.89
N TRP A 41 -13.81 -13.05 1.80
CA TRP A 41 -13.51 -12.00 0.81
C TRP A 41 -14.76 -11.44 0.12
N ALA A 42 -15.86 -12.18 0.06
CA ALA A 42 -17.12 -11.68 -0.49
C ALA A 42 -17.82 -10.72 0.49
N SER A 43 -17.70 -10.95 1.80
CA SER A 43 -18.33 -10.16 2.84
C SER A 43 -17.55 -8.89 3.17
N GLN A 44 -18.15 -7.72 2.88
CA GLN A 44 -17.56 -6.43 3.28
C GLN A 44 -17.35 -6.32 4.79
N GLU A 45 -18.32 -6.81 5.59
CA GLU A 45 -18.21 -6.82 7.05
C GLU A 45 -17.02 -7.67 7.52
N SER A 46 -16.77 -8.81 6.89
CA SER A 46 -15.61 -9.64 7.22
C SER A 46 -14.28 -8.92 6.93
N ARG A 47 -14.19 -8.22 5.79
CA ARG A 47 -13.02 -7.40 5.44
C ARG A 47 -12.83 -6.22 6.41
N TYR A 48 -13.93 -5.61 6.88
CA TYR A 48 -13.88 -4.57 7.91
C TYR A 48 -13.40 -5.10 9.27
N VAL A 49 -13.88 -6.28 9.70
CA VAL A 49 -13.39 -6.94 10.93
C VAL A 49 -11.89 -7.21 10.83
N PHE A 50 -11.41 -7.67 9.67
CA PHE A 50 -9.98 -7.85 9.43
C PHE A 50 -9.20 -6.54 9.56
N LEU A 51 -9.64 -5.46 8.90
CA LEU A 51 -8.97 -4.15 8.98
C LEU A 51 -8.87 -3.65 10.42
N ARG A 52 -9.93 -3.84 11.24
CA ARG A 52 -9.91 -3.51 12.67
C ARG A 52 -8.90 -4.33 13.45
N GLN A 53 -8.86 -5.64 13.20
CA GLN A 53 -7.93 -6.53 13.90
C GLN A 53 -6.49 -6.23 13.50
N LEU A 54 -6.25 -5.92 12.22
CA LEU A 54 -4.96 -5.53 11.71
C LEU A 54 -4.49 -4.21 12.34
N ASP A 55 -5.33 -3.18 12.39
CA ASP A 55 -4.99 -1.91 13.06
C ASP A 55 -4.59 -2.15 14.53
N SER A 56 -5.37 -2.96 15.26
CA SER A 56 -5.10 -3.28 16.66
C SER A 56 -3.72 -3.92 16.87
N ILE A 57 -3.30 -4.84 16.00
CA ILE A 57 -2.00 -5.50 16.13
C ILE A 57 -0.84 -4.65 15.59
N THR A 58 -1.07 -3.82 14.57
CA THR A 58 -0.02 -3.04 13.88
C THR A 58 0.30 -1.72 14.55
N ARG A 59 -0.62 -1.16 15.36
CA ARG A 59 -0.48 0.16 16.01
C ARG A 59 0.84 0.35 16.79
N TYR A 60 1.43 -0.73 17.30
CA TYR A 60 2.65 -0.70 18.11
C TYR A 60 3.88 -1.28 17.41
N TRP A 61 3.76 -1.65 16.14
CA TRP A 61 4.91 -2.17 15.41
C TRP A 61 5.89 -1.02 15.19
N GLN A 62 7.16 -1.26 15.58
CA GLN A 62 8.21 -0.32 15.27
C GLN A 62 8.29 -0.19 13.75
N ILE A 63 8.14 1.05 13.29
CA ILE A 63 7.88 1.45 11.90
C ILE A 63 8.96 0.95 10.92
N THR A 64 10.13 0.54 11.39
CA THR A 64 11.31 0.31 10.54
C THR A 64 11.39 -1.05 9.87
N ALA A 65 10.56 -2.04 10.24
CA ALA A 65 10.64 -3.37 9.62
C ALA A 65 9.26 -4.05 9.50
N ALA A 66 8.56 -3.76 8.41
CA ALA A 66 7.27 -4.35 8.10
C ALA A 66 7.40 -5.75 7.43
N PRO A 67 6.40 -6.65 7.59
CA PRO A 67 6.53 -8.08 7.26
C PRO A 67 6.50 -8.48 5.78
N ASN A 68 6.44 -7.52 4.85
CA ASN A 68 6.17 -7.68 3.42
C ASN A 68 4.81 -8.36 3.17
N LEU A 69 3.85 -7.59 2.68
CA LEU A 69 2.49 -8.04 2.41
C LEU A 69 2.37 -8.86 1.12
N ARG A 70 3.33 -8.70 0.19
CA ARG A 70 3.27 -9.29 -1.15
C ARG A 70 3.21 -10.82 -1.17
N PRO A 71 3.91 -11.56 -0.28
CA PRO A 71 3.75 -13.01 -0.17
C PRO A 71 2.49 -13.46 0.57
N ILE A 72 1.72 -12.54 1.16
CA ILE A 72 0.56 -12.83 2.01
C ILE A 72 -0.75 -12.63 1.24
N PHE A 73 -0.82 -11.56 0.43
CA PHE A 73 -2.04 -11.15 -0.27
C PHE A 73 -1.83 -11.17 -1.79
N GLN A 74 -2.92 -11.45 -2.50
CA GLN A 74 -2.98 -11.20 -3.94
C GLN A 74 -3.10 -9.69 -4.22
N PRO A 75 -2.64 -9.18 -5.37
CA PRO A 75 -2.73 -7.76 -5.68
C PRO A 75 -4.16 -7.18 -5.57
N GLY A 76 -5.16 -7.91 -6.09
CA GLY A 76 -6.56 -7.51 -5.99
C GLY A 76 -7.11 -7.53 -4.56
N GLU A 77 -6.56 -8.35 -3.67
CA GLU A 77 -6.95 -8.38 -2.24
C GLU A 77 -6.49 -7.10 -1.53
N ILE A 78 -5.26 -6.64 -1.78
CA ILE A 78 -4.76 -5.38 -1.20
C ILE A 78 -5.56 -4.19 -1.71
N ASP A 79 -5.82 -4.10 -3.01
CA ASP A 79 -6.61 -2.98 -3.56
C ASP A 79 -8.02 -2.96 -2.96
N ARG A 80 -8.66 -4.14 -2.84
CA ARG A 80 -9.97 -4.24 -2.21
C ARG A 80 -9.95 -3.73 -0.77
N LEU A 81 -8.94 -4.10 0.01
CA LEU A 81 -8.76 -3.63 1.39
C LEU A 81 -8.48 -2.12 1.47
N LEU A 82 -7.72 -1.56 0.52
CA LEU A 82 -7.48 -0.11 0.42
C LEU A 82 -8.78 0.66 0.08
N ILE A 83 -9.61 0.12 -0.81
CA ILE A 83 -10.95 0.69 -1.11
C ILE A 83 -11.86 0.60 0.13
N ASP A 84 -11.90 -0.56 0.77
CA ASP A 84 -12.72 -0.78 1.96
C ASP A 84 -12.30 0.14 3.11
N CYS A 85 -11.01 0.36 3.34
CA CYS A 85 -10.56 1.22 4.43
C CYS A 85 -10.96 2.69 4.23
N LEU A 86 -11.16 3.14 2.98
CA LEU A 86 -11.73 4.46 2.67
C LEU A 86 -13.22 4.53 3.04
N SER A 87 -13.96 3.45 2.82
CA SER A 87 -15.40 3.36 3.10
C SER A 87 -15.74 3.02 4.56
N CYS A 88 -14.79 2.50 5.33
CA CYS A 88 -14.96 2.21 6.77
C CYS A 88 -15.21 3.51 7.56
N ASN A 89 -16.48 3.85 7.78
CA ASN A 89 -16.85 4.90 8.72
C ASN A 89 -16.81 4.33 10.15
N TYR A 90 -15.61 4.18 10.70
CA TYR A 90 -15.47 3.84 12.11
C TYR A 90 -16.06 4.98 12.94
N GLY A 91 -17.22 4.78 13.54
CA GLY A 91 -17.86 5.79 14.38
C GLY A 91 -16.85 6.42 15.34
N ALA A 92 -16.67 7.74 15.25
CA ALA A 92 -16.01 8.75 16.10
C ALA A 92 -14.67 8.45 16.83
N HIS A 93 -14.26 7.20 17.04
CA HIS A 93 -13.17 6.81 17.93
C HIS A 93 -11.98 6.17 17.23
N ILE A 94 -12.01 6.02 15.90
CA ILE A 94 -10.88 5.48 15.14
C ILE A 94 -10.46 6.49 14.08
N ARG A 95 -9.85 7.59 14.51
CA ARG A 95 -9.12 8.52 13.64
C ARG A 95 -7.89 7.87 12.96
N LEU A 96 -7.61 6.60 13.24
CA LEU A 96 -6.40 5.87 12.81
C LEU A 96 -6.67 4.78 11.74
N GLY A 97 -7.92 4.49 11.38
CA GLY A 97 -8.24 3.28 10.60
C GLY A 97 -7.91 3.35 9.11
N THR A 98 -8.24 4.47 8.46
CA THR A 98 -7.99 4.65 7.01
C THR A 98 -6.53 5.03 6.74
N GLU A 99 -6.05 6.10 7.39
CA GLU A 99 -4.66 6.58 7.26
C GLU A 99 -3.66 5.50 7.71
N GLY A 100 -3.95 4.80 8.81
CA GLY A 100 -3.06 3.78 9.36
C GLY A 100 -2.83 2.60 8.43
N PHE A 101 -3.86 2.10 7.74
CA PHE A 101 -3.68 1.00 6.79
C PHE A 101 -2.94 1.44 5.52
N ILE A 102 -3.26 2.61 4.97
CA ILE A 102 -2.57 3.15 3.77
C ILE A 102 -1.09 3.40 4.08
N ASP A 103 -0.79 4.06 5.20
CA ASP A 103 0.57 4.30 5.69
C ASP A 103 1.32 2.99 5.94
N PHE A 104 0.66 1.98 6.54
CA PHE A 104 1.23 0.65 6.74
C PHE A 104 1.61 -0.03 5.41
N VAL A 105 0.70 -0.06 4.42
CA VAL A 105 0.97 -0.65 3.10
C VAL A 105 2.09 0.09 2.38
N SER A 106 2.09 1.43 2.43
CA SER A 106 3.13 2.26 1.81
C SER A 106 4.52 1.99 2.40
N ARG A 107 4.62 1.94 3.74
CA ARG A 107 5.85 1.69 4.50
C ARG A 107 6.38 0.27 4.36
N ASP A 108 5.49 -0.70 4.18
CA ASP A 108 5.86 -2.07 3.88
C ASP A 108 6.64 -2.22 2.57
N GLY A 109 6.61 -1.18 1.72
CA GLY A 109 7.22 -1.21 0.40
C GLY A 109 6.35 -1.96 -0.60
N TYR A 110 5.10 -2.27 -0.24
CA TYR A 110 4.14 -2.79 -1.20
C TYR A 110 3.92 -1.75 -2.29
N ARG A 111 3.97 -2.23 -3.54
CA ARG A 111 3.68 -1.43 -4.73
C ARG A 111 2.84 -2.28 -5.67
N ASP A 112 1.85 -1.65 -6.27
CA ASP A 112 1.02 -2.29 -7.29
C ASP A 112 1.89 -2.59 -8.52
N ARG A 113 1.79 -3.83 -8.99
CA ARG A 113 2.61 -4.35 -10.08
C ARG A 113 1.67 -5.06 -11.03
N PRO A 114 1.15 -4.38 -12.07
CA PRO A 114 0.29 -5.00 -13.05
C PRO A 114 1.02 -6.12 -13.78
N GLU A 115 0.23 -7.04 -14.32
CA GLU A 115 0.73 -7.98 -15.32
C GLU A 115 1.14 -7.20 -16.57
N LEU A 116 2.27 -7.58 -17.16
CA LEU A 116 2.85 -6.90 -18.31
C LEU A 116 2.79 -7.79 -19.55
N ASP A 117 2.66 -7.17 -20.73
CA ASP A 117 2.82 -7.83 -22.02
C ASP A 117 4.31 -8.11 -22.35
N ALA A 118 4.57 -8.70 -23.52
CA ALA A 118 5.93 -9.00 -23.98
C ALA A 118 6.79 -7.74 -24.18
N GLU A 119 6.16 -6.58 -24.36
CA GLU A 119 6.80 -5.28 -24.52
C GLU A 119 6.97 -4.55 -23.17
N GLY A 120 6.55 -5.16 -22.06
CA GLY A 120 6.63 -4.59 -20.72
C GLY A 120 5.53 -3.57 -20.39
N ARG A 121 4.45 -3.50 -21.18
CA ARG A 121 3.32 -2.60 -20.95
C ARG A 121 2.24 -3.29 -20.11
N PRO A 122 1.55 -2.56 -19.21
CA PRO A 122 0.49 -3.16 -18.41
C PRO A 122 -0.67 -3.70 -19.26
N LEU A 123 -1.10 -4.93 -18.98
CA LEU A 123 -2.17 -5.62 -19.73
C LEU A 123 -3.56 -5.06 -19.46
N VAL A 124 -3.79 -4.53 -18.25
CA VAL A 124 -5.08 -4.01 -17.80
C VAL A 124 -4.90 -2.57 -17.33
N LEU A 125 -5.53 -1.63 -18.03
CA LEU A 125 -5.52 -0.21 -17.66
C LEU A 125 -6.86 0.25 -17.06
N ILE A 126 -7.95 -0.48 -17.31
CA ILE A 126 -9.28 -0.15 -16.80
C ILE A 126 -9.52 -0.95 -15.52
N ARG A 127 -9.51 -0.25 -14.37
CA ARG A 127 -9.67 -0.81 -13.02
C ARG A 127 -10.01 0.32 -12.05
N THR A 128 -11.11 0.18 -11.30
CA THR A 128 -11.34 1.07 -10.16
C THR A 128 -10.35 0.74 -9.03
N THR A 129 -9.59 1.75 -8.59
CA THR A 129 -8.56 1.63 -7.55
C THR A 129 -8.90 2.49 -6.35
N ALA A 130 -8.18 2.29 -5.25
CA ALA A 130 -8.27 3.18 -4.09
C ALA A 130 -8.00 4.67 -4.40
N VAL A 131 -7.18 5.00 -5.42
CA VAL A 131 -6.95 6.40 -5.84
C VAL A 131 -8.25 7.03 -6.35
N HIS A 132 -8.97 6.32 -7.23
CA HIS A 132 -10.26 6.76 -7.75
C HIS A 132 -11.28 6.93 -6.63
N GLU A 133 -11.33 5.97 -5.71
CA GLU A 133 -12.22 6.01 -4.55
C GLU A 133 -11.92 7.21 -3.63
N ALA A 134 -10.64 7.45 -3.32
CA ALA A 134 -10.23 8.57 -2.48
C ALA A 134 -10.55 9.92 -3.13
N ALA A 135 -10.34 10.05 -4.45
CA ALA A 135 -10.69 11.24 -5.20
C ALA A 135 -12.21 11.49 -5.19
N ARG A 136 -13.01 10.44 -5.43
CA ARG A 136 -14.49 10.50 -5.39
C ARG A 136 -15.03 10.91 -4.02
N LEU A 137 -14.39 10.44 -2.95
CA LEU A 137 -14.70 10.82 -1.57
C LEU A 137 -14.06 12.16 -1.14
N GLN A 138 -13.39 12.86 -2.05
CA GLN A 138 -12.68 14.13 -1.81
C GLN A 138 -11.63 14.05 -0.67
N ARG A 139 -11.01 12.88 -0.50
CA ARG A 139 -9.95 12.64 0.50
C ARG A 139 -8.57 12.91 -0.09
N TYR A 140 -8.36 14.13 -0.58
CA TYR A 140 -7.18 14.51 -1.37
C TYR A 140 -5.83 14.22 -0.70
N LYS A 141 -5.74 14.31 0.64
CA LYS A 141 -4.51 13.93 1.36
C LYS A 141 -4.11 12.47 1.15
N LEU A 142 -5.10 11.57 1.04
CA LEU A 142 -4.86 10.15 0.83
C LEU A 142 -4.53 9.83 -0.63
N VAL A 143 -4.95 10.68 -1.57
CA VAL A 143 -4.66 10.48 -3.00
C VAL A 143 -3.15 10.46 -3.23
N ASP A 144 -2.41 11.41 -2.66
CA ASP A 144 -0.94 11.46 -2.77
C ASP A 144 -0.28 10.20 -2.18
N GLU A 145 -0.72 9.75 -1.00
CA GLU A 145 -0.19 8.55 -0.35
C GLU A 145 -0.47 7.29 -1.16
N LEU A 146 -1.67 7.19 -1.74
CA LEU A 146 -2.06 6.06 -2.58
C LEU A 146 -1.29 6.05 -3.91
N LEU A 147 -1.01 7.21 -4.51
CA LEU A 147 -0.19 7.31 -5.72
C LEU A 147 1.24 6.79 -5.52
N ILE A 148 1.75 6.74 -4.29
CA ILE A 148 3.04 6.08 -3.97
C ILE A 148 2.91 4.56 -4.07
N ILE A 149 1.77 3.98 -3.68
CA ILE A 149 1.51 2.54 -3.82
C ILE A 149 1.35 2.18 -5.30
N TYR A 150 0.73 3.06 -6.09
CA TYR A 150 0.53 2.93 -7.52
C TYR A 150 1.63 3.60 -8.36
N ASP A 151 2.90 3.34 -8.03
CA ASP A 151 4.07 3.97 -8.67
C ASP A 151 4.38 3.47 -10.11
N ASN A 152 3.55 2.59 -10.67
CA ASN A 152 3.67 2.22 -12.09
C ASN A 152 2.95 3.25 -12.97
N TYR A 153 3.65 4.35 -13.26
CA TYR A 153 3.10 5.47 -14.02
C TYR A 153 2.77 5.14 -15.49
N GLN A 154 3.26 4.02 -16.03
CA GLN A 154 2.84 3.55 -17.37
C GLN A 154 1.44 2.94 -17.37
N ALA A 155 0.93 2.48 -16.23
CA ALA A 155 -0.40 1.90 -16.15
C ALA A 155 -1.49 2.97 -16.27
N ASN A 156 -1.26 4.17 -15.70
CA ASN A 156 -2.23 5.27 -15.67
C ASN A 156 -3.69 4.80 -15.56
N TYR A 157 -3.98 4.01 -14.51
CA TYR A 157 -5.24 3.29 -14.42
C TYR A 157 -6.43 4.24 -14.57
N ALA A 158 -7.43 3.81 -15.35
CA ALA A 158 -8.69 4.50 -15.56
C ALA A 158 -9.79 3.81 -14.75
N ASP A 159 -10.63 4.60 -14.10
CA ASP A 159 -11.79 4.13 -13.38
C ASP A 159 -12.83 3.53 -14.36
N GLU A 160 -13.36 2.36 -14.01
CA GLU A 160 -14.29 1.60 -14.86
C GLU A 160 -15.59 2.35 -15.20
N GLN A 161 -16.00 3.30 -14.36
CA GLN A 161 -17.29 3.98 -14.49
C GLN A 161 -17.18 5.35 -15.13
N THR A 162 -16.02 6.00 -14.99
CA THR A 162 -15.87 7.43 -15.30
C THR A 162 -14.72 7.73 -16.25
N ASP A 163 -13.86 6.75 -16.57
CA ASP A 163 -12.58 6.95 -17.27
C ASP A 163 -11.65 7.96 -16.55
N TYR A 164 -11.95 8.30 -15.30
CA TYR A 164 -11.11 9.16 -14.47
C TYR A 164 -9.81 8.41 -14.17
N THR A 165 -8.67 9.02 -14.48
CA THR A 165 -7.38 8.33 -14.43
C THR A 165 -6.58 8.71 -13.18
N HIS A 166 -5.54 7.93 -12.86
CA HIS A 166 -4.55 8.34 -11.86
C HIS A 166 -3.87 9.67 -12.20
N PHE A 167 -3.65 9.96 -13.48
CA PHE A 167 -3.15 11.26 -13.91
C PHE A 167 -4.13 12.39 -13.58
N HIS A 168 -5.43 12.20 -13.84
CA HIS A 168 -6.46 13.17 -13.43
C HIS A 168 -6.45 13.38 -11.90
N ALA A 169 -6.34 12.31 -11.11
CA ALA A 169 -6.25 12.39 -9.66
C ALA A 169 -5.01 13.19 -9.20
N ALA A 170 -3.84 12.92 -9.79
CA ALA A 170 -2.60 13.63 -9.49
C ALA A 170 -2.69 15.13 -9.80
N CYS A 171 -3.30 15.48 -10.95
CA CYS A 171 -3.57 16.87 -11.32
C CYS A 171 -4.54 17.56 -10.35
N ALA A 172 -5.61 16.88 -9.93
CA ALA A 172 -6.63 17.43 -9.04
C ALA A 172 -6.08 17.77 -7.64
N VAL A 173 -5.00 17.10 -7.20
CA VAL A 173 -4.36 17.36 -5.90
C VAL A 173 -3.02 18.09 -6.02
N GLU A 174 -2.68 18.59 -7.21
CA GLU A 174 -1.44 19.32 -7.50
C GLU A 174 -0.16 18.53 -7.10
N SER A 175 -0.18 17.21 -7.30
CA SER A 175 0.94 16.31 -6.97
C SER A 175 2.08 16.44 -7.98
N VAL A 176 2.81 17.56 -7.94
CA VAL A 176 3.83 17.92 -8.94
C VAL A 176 4.84 16.79 -9.15
N SER A 177 5.27 16.12 -8.09
CA SER A 177 6.21 15.00 -8.18
C SER A 177 5.66 13.83 -8.99
N VAL A 178 4.40 13.45 -8.78
CA VAL A 178 3.71 12.37 -9.49
C VAL A 178 3.37 12.78 -10.93
N ILE A 179 2.88 14.00 -11.14
CA ILE A 179 2.60 14.57 -12.46
C ILE A 179 3.85 14.50 -13.35
N VAL A 180 5.02 14.89 -12.82
CA VAL A 180 6.29 14.79 -13.54
C VAL A 180 6.63 13.34 -13.90
N GLN A 181 6.30 12.37 -13.05
CA GLN A 181 6.54 10.96 -13.39
C GLN A 181 5.64 10.48 -14.52
N PHE A 182 4.35 10.82 -14.53
CA PHE A 182 3.46 10.50 -15.64
C PHE A 182 3.96 11.09 -16.98
N ILE A 183 4.38 12.35 -16.97
CA ILE A 183 4.96 13.01 -18.16
C ILE A 183 6.21 12.27 -18.65
N ARG A 184 7.12 11.90 -17.73
CA ARG A 184 8.35 11.16 -18.08
C ARG A 184 8.08 9.78 -18.69
N HIS A 185 6.98 9.15 -18.31
CA HIS A 185 6.58 7.84 -18.84
C HIS A 185 5.70 7.95 -20.09
N GLY A 186 5.50 9.16 -20.64
CA GLY A 186 4.82 9.37 -21.92
C GLY A 186 3.33 9.13 -21.88
N VAL A 187 2.69 9.29 -20.71
CA VAL A 187 1.22 9.24 -20.61
C VAL A 187 0.60 10.35 -21.45
N ASP A 188 -0.49 10.03 -22.15
CA ASP A 188 -1.27 11.03 -22.88
C ASP A 188 -1.86 12.03 -21.89
N LEU A 189 -1.46 13.29 -22.02
CA LEU A 189 -1.87 14.37 -21.13
C LEU A 189 -3.23 14.96 -21.54
N ASN A 190 -3.74 14.61 -22.73
CA ASN A 190 -4.99 15.12 -23.28
C ASN A 190 -6.14 14.12 -23.16
N VAL A 191 -6.02 13.13 -22.28
CA VAL A 191 -7.16 12.26 -21.95
C VAL A 191 -8.28 13.15 -21.44
N VAL A 192 -9.44 13.07 -22.10
CA VAL A 192 -10.61 13.86 -21.73
C VAL A 192 -11.39 13.07 -20.70
N TRP A 193 -11.62 13.67 -19.52
CA TRP A 193 -12.60 13.18 -18.56
C TRP A 193 -13.96 13.84 -18.86
N PRO A 194 -14.99 13.06 -19.27
CA PRO A 194 -16.29 13.59 -19.71
C PRO A 194 -17.18 14.11 -18.58
#